data_AF-A0A2H0MNZ8-F1
#
_entry.id   AF-A0A2H0MNZ8-F1
#
_cell.length_a   1.000
_cell.length_b   1.000
_cell.length_c   1.000
_cell.angle_alpha   90.00
_cell.angle_beta   90.00
_cell.angle_gamma   90.00
#
_symmetry.space_group_name_H-M   'P 1'
#
loop_
_entity.id
_entity.type
_entity.pdbx_description
1 polymer ?
#
loop_
_entity_poly.entity_id
_entity_poly.type
_entity_poly.pdbx_seq_one_letter_code
_entity_poly.pdbx_strand_id
1 'polypeptide(L)'
;MPLWIKIKNMVKKWLLISLISAFLFCGFDFALAQSEKLEIDFFYSAICPHCGQEREFLQALKEKYPEIEIKEYEVFYSSESQKILKEFYEKYQVPERYYGWVPVTFTPTKYLVGFNEQVSKELESCIEECLGGEGAALSTIKIPFLGSVDISKMSLPVLTVTLGALDGLNPCAMWVLLFLIALLINTRSRKRM
;
A
#
# COMPACT_ATOMS: atom_id res chain seq x y z
N MET A 1 31.25 56.74 8.92
CA MET A 1 30.11 55.89 9.34
C MET A 1 30.62 54.46 9.52
N PRO A 2 30.52 53.84 10.70
CA PRO A 2 31.37 52.70 11.06
C PRO A 2 30.97 51.42 10.30
N LEU A 3 31.98 50.79 9.70
CA LEU A 3 31.91 49.60 8.84
C LEU A 3 31.14 48.43 9.47
N TRP A 4 31.10 48.37 10.81
CA TRP A 4 30.49 47.30 11.60
C TRP A 4 28.95 47.25 11.50
N ILE A 5 28.29 48.39 11.30
CA ILE A 5 26.81 48.46 11.15
C ILE A 5 26.37 47.85 9.80
N LYS A 6 27.20 48.03 8.75
CA LYS A 6 26.93 47.54 7.40
C LYS A 6 26.99 46.01 7.32
N ILE A 7 27.92 45.41 8.05
CA ILE A 7 28.11 43.95 8.12
C ILE A 7 26.95 43.29 8.88
N LYS A 8 26.52 43.87 10.01
CA LYS A 8 25.40 43.35 10.80
C LYS A 8 24.07 43.36 10.03
N ASN A 9 23.85 44.40 9.22
CA ASN A 9 22.68 44.48 8.33
C ASN A 9 22.77 43.57 7.10
N MET A 10 23.98 43.30 6.56
CA MET A 10 24.15 42.33 5.47
C MET A 10 23.88 40.89 5.93
N VAL A 11 24.37 40.50 7.10
CA VAL A 11 24.16 39.14 7.65
C VAL A 11 22.68 38.91 8.01
N LYS A 12 22.01 39.92 8.58
CA LYS A 12 20.57 39.84 8.89
C LYS A 12 19.70 39.74 7.63
N LYS A 13 20.09 40.42 6.55
CA LYS A 13 19.40 40.38 5.25
C LYS A 13 19.59 39.01 4.57
N TRP A 14 20.79 38.43 4.66
CA TRP A 14 21.06 37.08 4.15
C TRP A 14 20.39 35.97 4.98
N LEU A 15 20.31 36.12 6.30
CA LEU A 15 19.55 35.21 7.16
C LEU A 15 18.05 35.23 6.86
N LEU A 16 17.47 36.42 6.62
CA LEU A 16 16.07 36.56 6.20
C LEU A 16 15.80 35.96 4.82
N ILE A 17 16.71 36.15 3.85
CA ILE A 17 16.57 35.58 2.50
C ILE A 17 16.71 34.05 2.54
N SER A 18 17.60 33.52 3.37
CA SER A 18 17.75 32.07 3.58
C SER A 18 16.50 31.45 4.21
N LEU A 19 15.88 32.13 5.19
CA LEU A 19 14.63 31.68 5.82
C LEU A 19 13.43 31.71 4.85
N ILE A 20 13.33 32.74 4.00
CA ILE A 20 12.27 32.87 3.00
C ILE A 20 12.47 31.85 1.87
N SER A 21 13.71 31.58 1.46
CA SER A 21 14.05 30.55 0.48
C SER A 21 13.77 29.14 1.00
N ALA A 22 14.01 28.86 2.28
CA ALA A 22 13.69 27.58 2.91
C ALA A 22 12.16 27.36 3.02
N PHE A 23 11.40 28.43 3.25
CA PHE A 23 9.93 28.38 3.29
C PHE A 23 9.30 28.19 1.89
N LEU A 24 9.91 28.76 0.84
CA LEU A 24 9.51 28.55 -0.56
C LEU A 24 9.91 27.16 -1.11
N PHE A 25 10.96 26.53 -0.55
CA PHE A 25 11.38 25.19 -0.93
C PHE A 25 10.61 24.08 -0.20
N CYS A 26 9.89 24.43 0.87
CA CYS A 26 8.96 23.54 1.57
C CYS A 26 7.57 23.71 0.93
N GLY A 27 7.46 23.33 -0.34
CA GLY A 27 6.18 23.17 -1.01
C GLY A 27 5.31 22.23 -0.19
N PHE A 28 4.24 22.77 0.38
CA PHE A 28 3.23 22.01 1.09
C PHE A 28 2.41 21.29 0.02
N ASP A 29 2.85 20.10 -0.38
CA ASP A 29 2.05 19.21 -1.23
C ASP A 29 0.85 18.73 -0.41
N PHE A 30 -0.25 19.50 -0.47
CA PHE A 30 -1.58 19.00 -0.11
C PHE A 30 -1.97 17.96 -1.16
N ALA A 31 -1.49 16.74 -0.98
CA ALA A 31 -2.05 15.59 -1.67
C ALA A 31 -3.47 15.37 -1.12
N LEU A 32 -4.48 15.73 -1.91
CA LEU A 32 -5.84 15.28 -1.65
C LEU A 32 -5.81 13.75 -1.63
N ALA A 33 -6.12 13.16 -0.48
CA ALA A 33 -6.33 11.73 -0.36
C ALA A 33 -7.57 11.37 -1.19
N GLN A 34 -7.34 10.91 -2.42
CA GLN A 34 -8.38 10.31 -3.23
C GLN A 34 -8.67 8.96 -2.59
N SER A 35 -9.87 8.81 -2.04
CA SER A 35 -10.39 7.54 -1.54
C SER A 35 -10.48 6.58 -2.71
N GLU A 36 -9.40 5.83 -2.95
CA GLU A 36 -9.36 4.78 -3.97
C GLU A 36 -10.26 3.64 -3.47
N LYS A 37 -11.35 3.40 -4.19
CA LYS A 37 -12.32 2.36 -3.82
C LYS A 37 -11.70 0.99 -4.05
N LEU A 38 -12.10 0.02 -3.23
CA LEU A 38 -11.69 -1.37 -3.41
C LEU A 38 -12.37 -1.93 -4.67
N GLU A 39 -11.60 -2.08 -5.75
CA GLU A 39 -12.07 -2.63 -7.01
C GLU A 39 -12.22 -4.16 -6.95
N ILE A 40 -13.35 -4.65 -7.45
CA ILE A 40 -13.68 -6.06 -7.59
C ILE A 40 -14.17 -6.29 -9.03
N ASP A 41 -13.48 -7.15 -9.77
CA ASP A 41 -13.82 -7.45 -11.16
C ASP A 41 -14.58 -8.78 -11.25
N PHE A 42 -15.84 -8.72 -11.64
CA PHE A 42 -16.75 -9.86 -11.76
C PHE A 42 -16.99 -10.21 -13.23
N PHE A 43 -16.51 -11.37 -13.65
CA PHE A 43 -16.70 -11.89 -15.01
C PHE A 43 -17.80 -12.96 -15.00
N TYR A 44 -18.82 -12.74 -15.84
CA TYR A 44 -20.02 -13.58 -15.88
C TYR A 44 -20.48 -13.86 -17.32
N SER A 45 -21.46 -14.76 -17.45
CA SER A 45 -22.20 -14.94 -18.69
C SER A 45 -23.70 -14.80 -18.47
N ALA A 46 -24.44 -14.26 -19.43
CA ALA A 46 -25.89 -14.15 -19.38
C ALA A 46 -26.62 -15.51 -19.31
N ILE A 47 -25.98 -16.59 -19.79
CA ILE A 47 -26.55 -17.95 -19.81
C ILE A 47 -26.07 -18.83 -18.63
N CYS A 48 -25.38 -18.24 -17.67
CA CYS A 48 -24.80 -18.93 -16.52
C CYS A 48 -25.77 -18.96 -15.32
N PRO A 49 -26.24 -20.15 -14.88
CA PRO A 49 -27.23 -20.25 -13.79
C PRO A 49 -26.68 -19.77 -12.44
N HIS A 50 -25.39 -19.99 -12.16
CA HIS A 50 -24.77 -19.62 -10.88
C HIS A 50 -24.34 -18.15 -10.82
N CYS A 51 -24.19 -17.48 -11.96
CA CYS A 51 -23.77 -16.08 -12.02
C CYS A 51 -24.82 -15.12 -11.47
N GLY A 52 -26.11 -15.47 -11.57
CA GLY A 52 -27.19 -14.67 -10.97
C GLY A 52 -27.09 -14.61 -9.45
N GLN A 53 -26.77 -15.73 -8.81
CA GLN A 53 -26.63 -15.82 -7.35
C GLN A 53 -25.47 -14.96 -6.86
N GLU A 54 -24.34 -14.99 -7.56
CA GLU A 54 -23.18 -14.15 -7.20
C GLU A 54 -23.48 -12.67 -7.40
N ARG A 55 -24.19 -12.28 -8.47
CA ARG A 55 -24.57 -10.89 -8.69
C ARG A 55 -25.44 -10.35 -7.55
N GLU A 56 -26.45 -11.10 -7.11
CA GLU A 56 -27.29 -10.69 -5.98
C GLU A 56 -26.46 -10.53 -4.69
N PHE A 57 -25.53 -11.45 -4.45
CA PHE A 57 -24.60 -11.38 -3.32
C PHE A 57 -23.68 -10.16 -3.39
N LEU A 58 -23.08 -9.89 -4.55
CA LEU A 58 -22.24 -8.72 -4.80
C LEU A 58 -23.01 -7.40 -4.60
N GLN A 59 -24.29 -7.34 -5.00
CA GLN A 59 -25.14 -6.18 -4.75
C GLN A 59 -25.37 -5.96 -3.24
N ALA A 60 -25.67 -7.03 -2.49
CA ALA A 60 -25.80 -6.94 -1.03
C ALA A 60 -24.49 -6.50 -0.36
N LEU A 61 -23.34 -6.98 -0.86
CA LEU A 61 -22.02 -6.54 -0.37
C LEU A 61 -21.76 -5.06 -0.65
N LYS A 62 -22.17 -4.55 -1.81
CA LYS A 62 -22.04 -3.13 -2.15
C LYS A 62 -22.82 -2.22 -1.20
N GLU A 63 -23.99 -2.68 -0.74
CA GLU A 63 -24.77 -1.97 0.28
C GLU A 63 -24.09 -2.02 1.65
N LYS A 64 -23.49 -3.15 2.01
CA LYS A 64 -22.77 -3.34 3.28
C LYS A 64 -21.44 -2.56 3.32
N TYR A 65 -20.73 -2.47 2.20
CA TYR A 65 -19.43 -1.83 2.06
C TYR A 65 -19.45 -0.80 0.92
N PRO A 66 -19.85 0.47 1.16
CA PRO A 66 -19.95 1.50 0.12
C PRO A 66 -18.59 1.91 -0.48
N GLU A 67 -17.51 1.43 0.11
CA GLU A 67 -16.12 1.68 -0.29
C GLU A 67 -15.65 0.73 -1.40
N ILE A 68 -16.46 -0.27 -1.78
CA ILE A 68 -16.15 -1.19 -2.87
C ILE A 68 -16.74 -0.72 -4.20
N GLU A 69 -16.02 -1.01 -5.28
CA GLU A 69 -16.44 -0.78 -6.65
C GLU A 69 -16.44 -2.12 -7.41
N ILE A 70 -17.63 -2.57 -7.80
CA ILE A 70 -17.79 -3.82 -8.54
C ILE A 70 -17.91 -3.50 -10.03
N LYS A 71 -16.97 -4.01 -10.82
CA LYS A 71 -16.98 -3.96 -12.28
C LYS A 71 -17.46 -5.28 -12.84
N GLU A 72 -18.55 -5.26 -13.59
CA GLU A 72 -19.13 -6.47 -14.18
C GLU A 72 -18.79 -6.59 -15.67
N TYR A 73 -18.34 -7.77 -16.10
CA TYR A 73 -17.93 -8.06 -17.47
C TYR A 73 -18.67 -9.30 -18.00
N GLU A 74 -19.51 -9.11 -19.03
CA GLU A 74 -20.18 -10.23 -19.70
C GLU A 74 -19.24 -10.81 -20.76
N VAL A 75 -18.87 -12.10 -20.66
CA VAL A 75 -17.82 -12.68 -21.52
C VAL A 75 -18.34 -13.59 -22.64
N PHE A 76 -19.64 -13.83 -22.75
CA PHE A 76 -20.17 -14.72 -23.80
C PHE A 76 -20.44 -13.98 -25.11
N TYR A 77 -20.97 -12.76 -25.03
CA TYR A 77 -21.31 -11.92 -26.18
C TYR A 77 -20.31 -10.79 -26.43
N SER A 78 -19.47 -10.44 -25.45
CA SER A 78 -18.47 -9.38 -25.59
C SER A 78 -17.07 -9.94 -25.84
N SER A 79 -16.56 -9.76 -27.06
CA SER A 79 -15.17 -10.09 -27.40
C SER A 79 -14.15 -9.19 -26.71
N GLU A 80 -14.55 -7.99 -26.29
CA GLU A 80 -13.70 -7.07 -25.51
C GLU A 80 -13.50 -7.61 -24.09
N SER A 81 -14.59 -7.98 -23.41
CA SER A 81 -14.55 -8.56 -22.06
C SER A 81 -13.79 -9.89 -22.01
N GLN A 82 -13.83 -10.69 -23.08
CA GLN A 82 -13.00 -11.89 -23.22
C GLN A 82 -11.50 -11.59 -23.23
N LYS A 83 -11.07 -10.49 -23.88
CA LYS A 83 -9.66 -10.07 -23.88
C LYS A 83 -9.23 -9.62 -22.49
N ILE A 84 -10.06 -8.83 -21.81
CA ILE A 84 -9.81 -8.40 -20.43
C ILE A 84 -9.69 -9.63 -19.52
N LEU A 85 -10.62 -10.59 -19.61
CA LEU A 85 -10.56 -11.82 -18.81
C LEU A 85 -9.25 -12.59 -19.04
N LYS A 86 -8.77 -12.65 -20.29
CA LYS A 86 -7.50 -13.28 -20.61
C LYS A 86 -6.32 -12.58 -19.93
N GLU A 87 -6.28 -11.24 -19.94
CA GLU A 87 -5.25 -10.45 -19.25
C GLU A 87 -5.26 -10.72 -17.74
N PHE A 88 -6.45 -10.84 -17.14
CA PHE A 88 -6.60 -11.20 -15.73
C PHE A 88 -6.10 -12.63 -15.44
N TYR A 89 -6.43 -13.61 -16.28
CA TYR A 89 -5.89 -14.96 -16.13
C TYR A 89 -4.36 -14.99 -16.15
N GLU A 90 -3.74 -14.23 -17.06
CA GLU A 90 -2.28 -14.10 -17.13
C GLU A 90 -1.72 -13.38 -15.89
N LYS A 91 -2.34 -12.27 -15.48
CA LYS A 91 -1.92 -11.47 -14.31
C LYS A 91 -1.94 -12.27 -13.00
N TYR A 92 -3.01 -13.02 -12.77
CA TYR A 92 -3.19 -13.82 -11.55
C TYR A 92 -2.65 -15.25 -11.67
N GLN A 93 -2.00 -15.58 -12.79
CA GLN A 93 -1.44 -16.90 -13.08
C GLN A 93 -2.46 -18.03 -12.86
N VAL A 94 -3.69 -17.82 -13.35
CA VAL A 94 -4.79 -18.77 -13.18
C VAL A 94 -4.46 -20.04 -13.99
N PRO A 95 -4.61 -21.25 -13.41
CA PRO A 95 -4.37 -22.49 -14.13
C PRO A 95 -5.27 -22.62 -15.36
N GLU A 96 -4.72 -23.04 -16.50
CA GLU A 96 -5.44 -23.17 -17.78
C GLU A 96 -6.72 -24.02 -17.69
N ARG A 97 -6.77 -24.98 -16.76
CA ARG A 97 -7.97 -25.80 -16.51
C ARG A 97 -9.22 -24.98 -16.15
N TYR A 98 -9.03 -23.76 -15.66
CA TYR A 98 -10.10 -22.83 -15.27
C TYR A 98 -10.43 -21.79 -16.35
N TYR A 99 -9.77 -21.82 -17.51
CA TYR A 99 -10.04 -20.85 -18.57
C TYR A 99 -11.44 -21.07 -19.15
N GLY A 100 -12.20 -19.98 -19.24
CA GLY A 100 -13.57 -19.99 -19.75
C GLY A 100 -14.61 -20.47 -18.73
N TRP A 101 -14.20 -20.80 -17.50
CA TRP A 101 -15.14 -21.01 -16.41
C TRP A 101 -15.70 -19.66 -15.98
N VAL A 102 -17.00 -19.62 -15.71
CA VAL A 102 -17.69 -18.47 -15.11
C VAL A 102 -18.72 -18.96 -14.09
N PRO A 103 -19.02 -18.18 -13.04
CA PRO A 103 -18.44 -16.86 -12.76
C PRO A 103 -16.99 -16.92 -12.29
N VAL A 104 -16.23 -15.85 -12.50
CA VAL A 104 -14.90 -15.65 -11.92
C VAL A 104 -14.80 -14.24 -11.39
N THR A 105 -14.38 -14.12 -10.14
CA THR A 105 -14.26 -12.85 -9.44
C THR A 105 -12.83 -12.60 -9.03
N PHE A 106 -12.31 -11.43 -9.37
CA PHE A 106 -10.97 -11.00 -9.00
C PHE A 106 -11.05 -9.90 -7.96
N THR A 107 -10.26 -10.07 -6.91
CA THR A 107 -10.01 -9.08 -5.86
C THR A 107 -8.54 -8.67 -5.95
N PRO A 108 -8.10 -7.57 -5.30
CA PRO A 108 -6.71 -7.13 -5.39
C PRO A 108 -5.68 -8.19 -4.99
N THR A 109 -6.05 -9.10 -4.08
CA THR A 109 -5.13 -10.09 -3.50
C THR A 109 -5.29 -11.49 -4.10
N LYS A 110 -6.49 -11.86 -4.57
CA LYS A 110 -6.77 -13.22 -5.06
C LYS A 110 -7.92 -13.27 -6.07
N TYR A 111 -8.14 -14.45 -6.65
CA TYR A 111 -9.24 -14.75 -7.55
C TYR A 111 -10.07 -15.93 -7.03
N LEU A 112 -11.34 -15.97 -7.40
CA LEU A 112 -12.31 -17.00 -7.04
C LEU A 112 -13.01 -17.50 -8.31
N VAL A 113 -13.10 -18.82 -8.48
CA VAL A 113 -13.74 -19.45 -9.64
C VAL A 113 -14.99 -20.20 -9.19
N GLY A 114 -16.12 -19.90 -9.83
CA GLY A 114 -17.43 -20.42 -9.46
C GLY A 114 -18.03 -19.72 -8.26
N PHE A 115 -19.28 -20.05 -7.93
CA PHE A 115 -19.97 -19.48 -6.78
C PHE A 115 -20.75 -20.54 -6.00
N ASN A 116 -20.56 -20.53 -4.68
CA ASN A 116 -21.27 -21.35 -3.70
C ASN A 116 -21.15 -20.70 -2.31
N GLU A 117 -21.74 -21.32 -1.28
CA GLU A 117 -21.73 -20.78 0.09
C GLU A 117 -20.32 -20.66 0.71
N GLN A 118 -19.37 -21.49 0.29
CA GLN A 118 -17.98 -21.38 0.76
C GLN A 118 -17.28 -20.20 0.09
N VAL A 119 -17.46 -20.04 -1.22
CA VAL A 119 -16.90 -18.93 -1.99
C VAL A 119 -17.49 -17.59 -1.53
N SER A 120 -18.78 -17.52 -1.18
CA SER A 120 -19.38 -16.28 -0.68
C SER A 120 -18.74 -15.83 0.63
N LYS A 121 -18.54 -16.75 1.58
CA LYS A 121 -17.82 -16.47 2.84
C LYS A 121 -16.37 -16.07 2.60
N GLU A 122 -15.71 -16.74 1.66
CA GLU A 122 -14.34 -16.44 1.30
C GLU A 122 -14.18 -15.06 0.65
N LEU A 123 -15.13 -14.66 -0.19
CA LEU A 123 -15.17 -13.35 -0.83
C LEU A 123 -15.44 -12.24 0.20
N GLU A 124 -16.39 -12.44 1.11
CA GLU A 124 -16.67 -11.48 2.19
C GLU A 124 -15.47 -11.32 3.13
N SER A 125 -14.86 -12.43 3.57
CA SER A 125 -13.63 -12.40 4.35
C SER A 125 -12.49 -11.71 3.62
N CYS A 126 -12.38 -11.90 2.30
CA CYS A 126 -11.39 -11.20 1.48
C CYS A 126 -11.64 -9.70 1.45
N ILE A 127 -12.89 -9.25 1.37
CA ILE A 127 -13.24 -7.84 1.37
C ILE A 127 -12.91 -7.22 2.73
N GLU A 128 -13.24 -7.89 3.83
CA GLU A 128 -12.89 -7.44 5.18
C GLU A 128 -11.37 -7.35 5.38
N GLU A 129 -10.60 -8.31 4.85
CA GLU A 129 -9.14 -8.26 4.84
C GLU A 129 -8.62 -7.12 3.96
N CYS A 130 -9.13 -6.99 2.73
CA CYS A 130 -8.73 -5.95 1.78
C CYS A 130 -9.02 -4.53 2.29
N LEU A 131 -10.09 -4.34 3.07
CA LEU A 131 -10.45 -3.08 3.71
C LEU A 131 -9.72 -2.87 5.05
N GLY A 132 -9.44 -3.95 5.78
CA GLY A 132 -8.88 -3.94 7.13
C GLY A 132 -7.35 -3.85 7.18
N GLY A 133 -6.65 -4.28 6.13
CA GLY A 133 -5.20 -4.24 6.08
C GLY A 133 -4.63 -4.70 4.74
N GLU A 134 -3.92 -3.79 4.07
CA GLU A 134 -2.89 -4.08 3.06
C GLU A 134 -3.32 -4.72 1.72
N GLY A 135 -4.60 -5.01 1.49
CA GLY A 135 -5.06 -5.59 0.22
C GLY A 135 -5.44 -4.60 -0.88
N ALA A 136 -5.98 -3.42 -0.54
CA ALA A 136 -6.43 -2.44 -1.52
C ALA A 136 -5.45 -1.25 -1.55
N ALA A 137 -4.60 -1.22 -2.57
CA ALA A 137 -3.54 -0.23 -2.79
C ALA A 137 -2.43 -0.22 -1.71
N LEU A 138 -1.21 -0.48 -2.17
CA LEU A 138 0.04 -0.41 -1.44
C LEU A 138 0.38 1.05 -1.08
N SER A 139 -0.51 1.79 -0.41
CA SER A 139 -0.37 3.23 -0.18
C SER A 139 -1.27 3.77 0.95
N THR A 140 -1.13 3.22 2.16
CA THR A 140 -1.28 3.94 3.45
C THR A 140 -1.34 2.90 4.57
N ILE A 141 -0.29 2.79 5.38
CA ILE A 141 -0.35 2.02 6.63
C ILE A 141 -0.80 2.98 7.74
N LYS A 142 -1.87 2.61 8.46
CA LYS A 142 -2.33 3.33 9.64
C LYS A 142 -1.58 2.82 10.87
N ILE A 143 -0.67 3.65 11.39
CA ILE A 143 0.07 3.34 12.61
C ILE A 143 -0.69 3.95 13.80
N PRO A 144 -0.99 3.19 14.87
CA PRO A 144 -1.88 3.60 15.97
C PRO A 144 -1.41 4.83 16.77
N PHE A 145 -0.17 5.29 16.55
CA PHE A 145 0.38 6.50 17.17
C PHE A 145 0.78 7.60 16.17
N LEU A 146 1.01 7.28 14.88
CA LEU A 146 1.52 8.23 13.87
C LEU A 146 0.47 8.67 12.84
N GLY A 147 -0.72 8.05 12.81
CA GLY A 147 -1.74 8.34 11.79
C GLY A 147 -1.44 7.67 10.44
N SER A 148 -2.17 8.06 9.40
CA SER A 148 -2.02 7.52 8.03
C SER A 148 -0.69 7.97 7.41
N VAL A 149 0.25 7.03 7.24
CA VAL A 149 1.54 7.30 6.57
C VAL A 149 1.52 6.66 5.19
N ASP A 150 1.54 7.51 4.16
CA ASP A 150 1.70 7.12 2.76
C ASP A 150 3.13 6.66 2.48
N ILE A 151 3.36 5.34 2.44
CA ILE A 151 4.68 4.75 2.17
C ILE A 151 5.12 5.06 0.72
N SER A 152 4.18 5.19 -0.20
CA SER A 152 4.43 5.45 -1.63
C SER A 152 4.95 6.86 -1.94
N LYS A 153 4.84 7.79 -0.99
CA LYS A 153 5.38 9.17 -1.12
C LYS A 153 6.74 9.33 -0.44
N MET A 154 7.20 8.32 0.31
CA MET A 154 8.55 8.32 0.87
C MET A 154 9.53 7.79 -0.16
N SER A 155 10.56 8.58 -0.47
CA SER A 155 11.67 8.09 -1.29
C SER A 155 12.35 6.90 -0.60
N LEU A 156 12.71 5.87 -1.37
CA LEU A 156 13.36 4.64 -0.87
C LEU A 156 14.54 4.91 0.10
N PRO A 157 15.39 5.96 -0.09
CA PRO A 157 16.43 6.30 0.87
C PRO A 157 15.88 6.77 2.22
N VAL A 158 14.83 7.61 2.23
CA VAL A 158 14.21 8.13 3.45
C VAL A 158 13.50 7.01 4.21
N LEU A 159 12.83 6.10 3.50
CA LEU A 159 12.22 4.90 4.10
C LEU A 159 13.28 3.98 4.74
N THR A 160 14.40 3.77 4.04
CA THR A 160 15.50 2.94 4.56
C THR A 160 16.16 3.57 5.80
N VAL A 161 16.36 4.89 5.79
CA VAL A 161 16.93 5.62 6.93
C VAL A 161 16.00 5.59 8.14
N THR A 162 14.70 5.76 7.93
CA THR A 162 13.71 5.76 9.03
C THR A 162 13.54 4.37 9.64
N LEU A 163 13.40 3.32 8.82
CA LEU A 163 13.35 1.94 9.30
C LEU A 163 14.66 1.53 9.98
N GLY A 164 15.82 1.89 9.41
CA GLY A 164 17.12 1.64 10.02
C GLY A 164 17.32 2.37 11.34
N ALA A 165 16.78 3.59 11.50
CA ALA A 165 16.82 4.33 12.76
C ALA A 165 15.93 3.68 13.83
N LEU A 166 14.74 3.20 13.45
CA LEU A 166 13.84 2.50 14.35
C LEU A 166 14.40 1.14 14.79
N ASP A 167 15.00 0.37 13.87
CA ASP A 167 15.66 -0.90 14.21
C ASP A 167 16.98 -0.67 14.99
N GLY A 168 17.65 0.46 14.77
CA GLY A 168 18.81 0.89 15.56
C GLY A 168 18.46 1.24 17.01
N LEU A 169 17.23 1.67 17.29
CA LEU A 169 16.70 1.93 18.64
C LEU A 169 15.95 0.71 19.22
N ASN A 170 16.09 -0.46 18.59
CA ASN A 170 15.51 -1.70 19.07
C ASN A 170 16.23 -2.14 20.38
N PRO A 171 15.49 -2.38 21.47
CA PRO A 171 16.08 -2.84 22.72
C PRO A 171 16.91 -4.12 22.53
N CYS A 172 16.53 -5.02 21.61
CA CYS A 172 17.29 -6.24 21.32
C CYS A 172 18.67 -5.95 20.71
N ALA A 173 18.75 -5.05 19.72
CA ALA A 173 20.01 -4.66 19.08
C ALA A 173 20.96 -3.96 20.08
N MET A 174 20.40 -3.16 20.99
CA MET A 174 21.16 -2.50 22.06
C MET A 174 21.82 -3.52 23.01
N TRP A 175 21.11 -4.58 23.43
CA TRP A 175 21.68 -5.61 24.31
C TRP A 175 22.81 -6.40 23.64
N VAL A 176 22.66 -6.73 22.35
CA VAL A 176 23.72 -7.40 21.58
C VAL A 176 24.94 -6.49 21.46
N LEU A 177 24.75 -5.21 21.18
CA LEU A 177 25.86 -4.25 21.10
C LEU A 177 26.60 -4.15 22.43
N LEU A 178 25.89 -4.03 23.56
CA LEU A 178 26.49 -4.01 24.90
C LEU A 178 27.26 -5.31 25.20
N PHE A 179 26.71 -6.46 24.81
CA PHE A 179 27.38 -7.74 24.95
C PHE A 179 28.67 -7.82 24.12
N LEU A 180 28.63 -7.36 22.85
CA LEU A 180 29.81 -7.34 21.98
C LEU A 180 30.88 -6.38 22.50
N ILE A 181 30.49 -5.19 22.97
CA ILE A 181 31.43 -4.25 23.58
C ILE A 181 32.04 -4.85 24.86
N ALA A 182 31.25 -5.51 25.69
CA ALA A 182 31.75 -6.21 26.88
C ALA A 182 32.75 -7.31 26.52
N LEU A 183 32.49 -8.11 25.48
CA LEU A 183 33.43 -9.10 24.97
C LEU A 183 34.73 -8.46 24.47
N LEU A 184 34.65 -7.35 23.73
CA LEU A 184 35.83 -6.63 23.21
C LEU A 184 36.68 -6.01 24.33
N ILE A 185 36.04 -5.46 25.35
CA ILE A 185 36.74 -4.92 26.54
C ILE A 185 37.39 -6.05 27.32
N ASN A 186 36.71 -7.19 27.50
CA ASN A 186 37.21 -8.32 28.26
C ASN A 186 38.28 -9.13 27.51
N THR A 187 38.29 -9.11 26.17
CA THR A 187 39.28 -9.84 25.38
C THR A 187 40.67 -9.23 25.39
N ARG A 188 40.89 -8.09 26.08
CA ARG A 188 42.20 -7.48 26.44
C ARG A 188 43.39 -7.94 25.57
N SER A 189 43.27 -7.85 24.26
CA SER A 189 44.37 -8.13 23.34
C SER A 189 45.20 -6.87 23.22
N ARG A 190 45.96 -6.58 24.28
CA ARG A 190 46.89 -5.44 24.33
C ARG A 190 48.15 -5.67 23.50
N LYS A 191 48.26 -6.77 22.75
CA LYS A 191 49.46 -7.13 22.00
C LYS A 191 49.12 -7.78 20.65
N ARG A 192 48.69 -6.96 19.70
CA ARG A 192 49.04 -6.99 18.26
C ARG A 192 48.04 -6.12 17.49
N MET A 193 48.15 -4.81 17.72
CA MET A 193 48.35 -3.85 16.63
C MET A 193 49.67 -3.16 16.91
#